data_AF-A0A9C6WAY8-F1
#
_entry.id   AF-A0A9C6WAY8-F1
#
_cell.length_a   1.000
_cell.length_b   1.000
_cell.length_c   1.000
_cell.angle_alpha   90.00
_cell.angle_beta   90.00
_cell.angle_gamma   90.00
#
_symmetry.space_group_name_H-M   'P 1'
#
loop_
_entity.id
_entity.type
_entity.pdbx_description
1 polymer ?
#
loop_
_entity_poly.entity_id
_entity_poly.type
_entity_poly.pdbx_seq_one_letter_code
_entity_poly.pdbx_strand_id
1 'polypeptide(L)'
;MSEKLENKKKQFDYIQGQLSSDSSNVEVKKKEYEGLQRGIEGQIKELKEWFAARMKDIELKERQIEERMKKLDSKEKQFEGQLEEVESIRKKYESKLNEILFKEKQVEAQLKELEVKMMQHEASVKSFREQKQEDNQSSTDEGSFRLFSSEPNDTDILDVLRSSSDPAKVILDIMKDPMDSHDKKGDQAMAIDDSHIFLLEQLMKISPDIESHVREESMELALNMKANMRLSTDNSLVVLSFLMILSIYKLVSSFDEDEVLKLFEIVAHHKPSIELFRMIGFADKISDFVENLIKNEQYIEAVGFICAYDLAEKNRAADLFREHVNKAKLTCESSCKEPTSKSSKIRAAKQEITSLKTVLQCISENNKKCEELVKEIQDRILEVEKLKRMIIMASIKKNLQYLL
;
A
#
# COMPACT_ATOMS: atom_id res chain seq x y z
N MET A 1 47.20 -6.65 -102.44
CA MET A 1 46.45 -7.66 -101.65
C MET A 1 47.02 -7.90 -100.25
N SER A 2 48.34 -7.82 -100.04
CA SER A 2 49.01 -8.15 -98.75
C SER A 2 48.63 -7.25 -97.55
N GLU A 3 48.58 -5.92 -97.72
CA GLU A 3 48.31 -4.98 -96.61
C GLU A 3 46.90 -5.10 -96.00
N LYS A 4 45.90 -5.38 -96.83
CA LYS A 4 44.51 -5.59 -96.40
C LYS A 4 44.35 -6.85 -95.54
N LEU A 5 45.16 -7.88 -95.82
CA LEU A 5 45.18 -9.13 -95.07
C LEU A 5 45.89 -8.94 -93.72
N GLU A 6 47.00 -8.22 -93.69
CA GLU A 6 47.74 -7.86 -92.47
C GLU A 6 46.87 -7.06 -91.50
N ASN A 7 46.10 -6.08 -92.01
CA ASN A 7 45.22 -5.26 -91.18
C ASN A 7 44.05 -6.07 -90.60
N LYS A 8 43.50 -7.02 -91.37
CA LYS A 8 42.49 -7.96 -90.88
C LYS A 8 43.04 -8.90 -89.81
N LYS A 9 44.29 -9.35 -89.94
CA LYS A 9 44.95 -10.20 -88.93
C LYS A 9 45.12 -9.47 -87.60
N LYS A 10 45.60 -8.21 -87.63
CA LYS A 10 45.69 -7.36 -86.43
C LYS A 10 44.33 -7.12 -85.77
N GLN A 11 43.27 -6.92 -86.56
CA GLN A 11 41.90 -6.83 -86.02
C GLN A 11 41.44 -8.13 -85.37
N PHE A 12 41.72 -9.28 -85.99
CA PHE A 12 41.38 -10.58 -85.44
C PHE A 12 42.09 -10.84 -84.11
N ASP A 13 43.40 -10.60 -84.05
CA ASP A 13 44.21 -10.77 -82.84
C ASP A 13 43.73 -9.85 -81.70
N TYR A 14 43.35 -8.60 -82.04
CA TYR A 14 42.75 -7.66 -81.08
C TYR A 14 41.41 -8.16 -80.52
N ILE A 15 40.51 -8.62 -81.40
CA ILE A 15 39.20 -9.15 -80.99
C ILE A 15 39.38 -10.42 -80.16
N GLN A 16 40.29 -11.31 -80.55
CA GLN A 16 40.60 -12.53 -79.80
C GLN A 16 41.16 -12.22 -78.40
N GLY A 17 42.01 -11.20 -78.28
CA GLY A 17 42.51 -10.71 -77.00
C GLY A 17 41.39 -10.15 -76.11
N GLN A 18 40.48 -9.34 -76.66
CA GLN A 18 39.31 -8.85 -75.91
C GLN A 18 38.41 -10.00 -75.45
N LEU A 19 38.11 -10.96 -76.33
CA LEU A 19 37.31 -12.14 -76.00
C LEU A 19 37.93 -12.96 -74.85
N SER A 20 39.25 -13.14 -74.85
CA SER A 20 39.95 -13.86 -73.79
C SER A 20 39.93 -13.11 -72.45
N SER A 21 40.07 -11.79 -72.49
CA SER A 21 39.93 -10.91 -71.31
C SER A 21 38.51 -10.96 -70.74
N ASP A 22 37.49 -10.81 -71.58
CA ASP A 22 36.08 -10.82 -71.16
C ASP A 22 35.67 -12.18 -70.62
N SER A 23 36.12 -13.28 -71.25
CA SER A 23 35.90 -14.64 -70.74
C SER A 23 36.48 -14.82 -69.34
N SER A 24 37.70 -14.32 -69.10
CA SER A 24 38.34 -14.41 -67.78
C SER A 24 37.59 -13.57 -66.73
N ASN A 25 37.09 -12.40 -67.11
CA ASN A 25 36.32 -11.52 -66.23
C ASN A 25 34.96 -12.14 -65.85
N VAL A 26 34.28 -12.81 -66.80
CA VAL A 26 33.05 -13.57 -66.53
C VAL A 26 33.31 -14.71 -65.54
N GLU A 27 34.42 -15.43 -65.68
CA GLU A 27 34.81 -16.51 -64.77
C GLU A 27 35.02 -16.01 -63.33
N VAL A 28 35.67 -14.84 -63.17
CA VAL A 28 35.88 -14.19 -61.87
C VAL A 28 34.54 -13.80 -61.23
N LYS A 29 33.67 -13.09 -61.97
CA LYS A 29 32.35 -12.70 -61.47
C LYS A 29 31.49 -13.89 -61.09
N LYS A 30 31.55 -14.98 -61.86
CA LYS A 30 30.83 -16.23 -61.54
C LYS A 30 31.26 -16.77 -60.17
N LYS A 31 32.57 -16.82 -59.89
CA LYS A 31 33.09 -17.26 -58.58
C LYS A 31 32.68 -16.32 -57.45
N GLU A 32 32.63 -15.01 -57.69
CA GLU A 32 32.13 -14.03 -56.72
C GLU A 32 30.65 -14.27 -56.39
N TYR A 33 29.79 -14.48 -57.40
CA TYR A 33 28.38 -14.80 -57.20
C TYR A 33 28.18 -16.12 -56.44
N GLU A 34 28.94 -17.16 -56.77
CA GLU A 34 28.90 -18.43 -56.03
C GLU A 34 29.33 -18.26 -54.57
N GLY A 35 30.32 -17.39 -54.30
CA GLY A 35 30.73 -17.02 -52.95
C GLY A 35 29.62 -16.31 -52.17
N LEU A 36 28.98 -15.32 -52.80
CA LEU A 36 27.88 -14.57 -52.20
C LEU A 36 26.66 -15.47 -51.92
N GLN A 37 26.32 -16.36 -52.85
CA GLN A 37 25.23 -17.33 -52.67
C GLN A 37 25.48 -18.24 -51.47
N ARG A 38 26.70 -18.80 -51.35
CA ARG A 38 27.07 -19.61 -50.17
C ARG A 38 26.96 -18.82 -48.86
N GLY A 39 27.34 -17.54 -48.87
CA GLY A 39 27.21 -16.67 -47.71
C GLY A 39 25.75 -16.47 -47.27
N ILE A 40 24.86 -16.20 -48.23
CA ILE A 40 23.42 -16.04 -47.98
C ILE A 40 22.81 -17.37 -47.47
N GLU A 41 23.17 -18.50 -48.07
CA GLU A 41 22.71 -19.82 -47.63
C GLU A 41 23.14 -20.13 -46.19
N GLY A 42 24.37 -19.75 -45.81
CA GLY A 42 24.87 -19.85 -44.44
C GLY A 42 24.05 -19.02 -43.45
N GLN A 43 23.82 -17.73 -43.76
CA GLN A 43 23.00 -16.85 -42.93
C GLN A 43 21.56 -17.35 -42.77
N ILE A 44 20.95 -17.86 -43.84
CA ILE A 44 19.60 -18.45 -43.77
C ILE A 44 19.58 -19.67 -42.86
N LYS A 45 20.63 -20.49 -42.88
CA LYS A 45 20.74 -21.67 -42.01
C LYS A 45 20.85 -21.27 -40.54
N GLU A 46 21.75 -20.35 -40.22
CA GLU A 46 21.91 -19.83 -38.85
C GLU A 46 20.60 -19.20 -38.33
N LEU A 47 19.93 -18.41 -39.17
CA LEU A 47 18.66 -17.78 -38.81
C LEU A 47 17.57 -18.82 -38.54
N LYS A 48 17.49 -19.88 -39.34
CA LYS A 48 16.55 -21.00 -39.13
C LYS A 48 16.82 -21.73 -37.81
N GLU A 49 18.08 -22.01 -37.50
CA GLU A 49 18.48 -22.65 -36.24
C GLU A 49 18.14 -21.77 -35.03
N TRP A 50 18.39 -20.46 -35.12
CA TRP A 50 18.01 -19.49 -34.10
C TRP A 50 16.49 -19.44 -33.86
N PHE A 51 15.68 -19.39 -34.92
CA PHE A 51 14.22 -19.43 -34.80
C PHE A 51 13.74 -20.74 -34.17
N ALA A 52 14.31 -21.88 -34.56
CA ALA A 52 13.95 -23.18 -33.99
C ALA A 52 14.26 -23.26 -32.48
N ALA A 53 15.41 -22.74 -32.05
CA ALA A 53 15.77 -22.66 -30.64
C ALA A 53 14.81 -21.74 -29.87
N ARG A 54 14.47 -20.57 -30.46
CA ARG A 54 13.56 -19.59 -29.84
C ARG A 54 12.15 -20.15 -29.68
N MET A 55 11.64 -20.87 -30.68
CA MET A 55 10.32 -21.51 -30.62
C MET A 55 10.24 -22.53 -29.48
N LYS A 56 11.27 -23.34 -29.27
CA LYS A 56 11.32 -24.31 -28.15
C LYS A 56 11.33 -23.63 -26.77
N ASP A 57 12.05 -22.52 -26.63
CA ASP A 57 12.06 -21.74 -25.39
C ASP A 57 10.68 -21.12 -25.09
N ILE A 58 10.00 -20.62 -26.13
CA ILE A 58 8.64 -20.08 -25.99
C ILE A 58 7.66 -21.20 -25.59
N GLU A 59 7.72 -22.36 -26.24
CA GLU A 59 6.84 -23.51 -25.93
C GLU A 59 7.08 -24.06 -24.51
N LEU A 60 8.31 -23.99 -23.99
CA LEU A 60 8.60 -24.32 -22.59
C LEU A 60 7.98 -23.29 -21.63
N LYS A 61 8.12 -22.00 -21.93
CA LYS A 61 7.56 -20.90 -21.12
C LYS A 61 6.04 -20.93 -21.11
N GLU A 62 5.40 -21.25 -22.22
CA GLU A 62 3.94 -21.39 -22.33
C GLU A 62 3.43 -22.50 -21.41
N ARG A 63 4.07 -23.68 -21.42
CA ARG A 63 3.75 -24.78 -20.49
C ARG A 63 3.90 -24.38 -19.02
N GLN A 64 4.97 -23.65 -18.68
CA GLN A 64 5.19 -23.18 -17.31
C GLN A 64 4.12 -22.17 -16.87
N ILE A 65 3.67 -21.30 -17.77
CA ILE A 65 2.56 -20.37 -17.51
C ILE A 65 1.27 -21.15 -17.29
N GLU A 66 0.99 -22.16 -18.12
CA GLU A 66 -0.22 -22.98 -18.01
C GLU A 66 -0.29 -23.73 -16.67
N GLU A 67 0.82 -24.30 -16.20
CA GLU A 67 0.91 -24.91 -14.87
C GLU A 67 0.64 -23.90 -13.74
N ARG A 68 1.20 -22.68 -13.85
CA ARG A 68 0.96 -21.61 -12.87
C ARG A 68 -0.49 -21.15 -12.88
N MET A 69 -1.14 -21.09 -14.04
CA MET A 69 -2.58 -20.77 -14.14
C MET A 69 -3.44 -21.83 -13.45
N LYS A 70 -3.15 -23.13 -13.65
CA LYS A 70 -3.87 -24.22 -12.94
C LYS A 70 -3.71 -24.13 -11.43
N LYS A 71 -2.52 -23.78 -10.94
CA LYS A 71 -2.28 -23.56 -9.50
C LYS A 71 -3.05 -22.35 -8.97
N LEU A 72 -3.13 -21.27 -9.74
CA LEU A 72 -3.91 -20.08 -9.35
C LEU A 72 -5.41 -20.37 -9.31
N ASP A 73 -5.96 -21.09 -10.29
CA ASP A 73 -7.37 -21.50 -10.33
C ASP A 73 -7.75 -22.32 -9.08
N SER A 74 -6.87 -23.23 -8.63
CA SER A 74 -7.10 -23.98 -7.39
C SER A 74 -7.09 -23.10 -6.13
N LYS A 75 -6.25 -22.06 -6.08
CA LYS A 75 -6.19 -21.11 -4.96
C LYS A 75 -7.41 -20.17 -4.95
N GLU A 76 -7.87 -19.74 -6.12
CA GLU A 76 -9.06 -18.91 -6.26
C GLU A 76 -10.29 -19.63 -5.69
N LYS A 77 -10.48 -20.91 -6.06
CA LYS A 77 -11.54 -21.76 -5.49
C LYS A 77 -11.44 -21.92 -3.98
N GLN A 78 -10.22 -22.02 -3.45
CA GLN A 78 -10.01 -22.09 -2.00
C GLN A 78 -10.42 -20.79 -1.29
N PHE A 79 -10.07 -19.64 -1.85
CA PHE A 79 -10.46 -18.34 -1.28
C PHE A 79 -11.96 -18.08 -1.39
N GLU A 80 -12.60 -18.52 -2.47
CA GLU A 80 -14.06 -18.40 -2.62
C GLU A 80 -14.79 -19.19 -1.52
N GLY A 81 -14.33 -20.43 -1.22
CA GLY A 81 -14.87 -21.20 -0.09
C GLY A 81 -14.66 -20.53 1.27
N GLN A 82 -13.50 -19.92 1.50
CA GLN A 82 -13.23 -19.16 2.73
C GLN A 82 -14.13 -17.91 2.84
N LEU A 83 -14.41 -17.24 1.72
CA LEU A 83 -15.27 -16.07 1.67
C LEU A 83 -16.71 -16.41 2.04
N GLU A 84 -17.23 -17.54 1.54
CA GLU A 84 -18.55 -18.04 1.91
C GLU A 84 -18.66 -18.38 3.41
N GLU A 85 -17.62 -18.98 4.00
CA GLU A 85 -17.54 -19.25 5.44
C GLU A 85 -17.57 -17.96 6.25
N VAL A 86 -16.75 -16.96 5.89
CA VAL A 86 -16.71 -15.64 6.54
C VAL A 86 -18.06 -14.93 6.42
N GLU A 87 -18.72 -15.01 5.26
CA GLU A 87 -20.05 -14.44 5.07
C GLU A 87 -21.12 -15.10 5.97
N SER A 88 -21.04 -16.42 6.16
CA SER A 88 -21.90 -17.15 7.10
C SER A 88 -21.67 -16.70 8.55
N ILE A 89 -20.40 -16.57 8.96
CA ILE A 89 -20.03 -16.08 10.29
C ILE A 89 -20.55 -14.65 10.50
N ARG A 90 -20.36 -13.75 9.53
CA ARG A 90 -20.85 -12.37 9.57
C ARG A 90 -22.36 -12.31 9.83
N LYS A 91 -23.16 -13.08 9.08
CA LYS A 91 -24.62 -13.14 9.26
C LYS A 91 -25.01 -13.63 10.66
N LYS A 92 -24.25 -14.57 11.24
CA LYS A 92 -24.48 -15.06 12.61
C LYS A 92 -24.19 -13.99 13.67
N TYR A 93 -23.19 -13.15 13.48
CA TYR A 93 -22.91 -12.04 14.40
C TYR A 93 -23.88 -10.87 14.22
N GLU A 94 -24.32 -10.61 13.00
CA GLU A 94 -25.35 -9.60 12.72
C GLU A 94 -26.67 -9.91 13.43
N SER A 95 -27.10 -11.18 13.45
CA SER A 95 -28.29 -11.59 14.19
C SER A 95 -28.12 -11.46 15.71
N LYS A 96 -26.96 -11.83 16.26
CA LYS A 96 -26.63 -11.64 17.68
C LYS A 96 -26.62 -10.16 18.07
N LEU A 97 -26.05 -9.30 17.23
CA LEU A 97 -25.98 -7.85 17.46
C LEU A 97 -27.38 -7.23 17.54
N ASN A 98 -28.29 -7.65 16.65
CA ASN A 98 -29.69 -7.24 16.70
C ASN A 98 -30.40 -7.70 17.99
N GLU A 99 -30.08 -8.90 18.50
CA GLU A 99 -30.61 -9.39 19.78
C GLU A 99 -30.12 -8.55 20.97
N ILE A 100 -28.83 -8.18 20.99
CA ILE A 100 -28.24 -7.33 22.03
C ILE A 100 -28.88 -5.94 22.00
N LEU A 101 -28.99 -5.32 20.82
CA LEU A 101 -29.67 -4.03 20.65
C LEU A 101 -31.12 -4.04 21.15
N PHE A 102 -31.82 -5.17 20.98
CA PHE A 102 -33.18 -5.31 21.52
C PHE A 102 -33.18 -5.36 23.06
N LYS A 103 -32.26 -6.12 23.66
CA LYS A 103 -32.14 -6.20 25.13
C LYS A 103 -31.71 -4.86 25.74
N GLU A 104 -30.81 -4.14 25.09
CA GLU A 104 -30.38 -2.80 25.52
C GLU A 104 -31.56 -1.83 25.61
N LYS A 105 -32.40 -1.77 24.57
CA LYS A 105 -33.63 -0.94 24.58
C LYS A 105 -34.59 -1.34 25.71
N GLN A 106 -34.67 -2.63 26.03
CA GLN A 106 -35.49 -3.11 27.14
C GLN A 106 -34.94 -2.63 28.49
N VAL A 107 -33.62 -2.69 28.70
CA VAL A 107 -32.96 -2.19 29.92
C VAL A 107 -33.09 -0.68 30.04
N GLU A 108 -32.92 0.07 28.94
CA GLU A 108 -33.09 1.53 28.91
C GLU A 108 -34.51 1.94 29.34
N ALA A 109 -35.54 1.21 28.87
CA ALA A 109 -36.91 1.43 29.28
C ALA A 109 -37.13 1.16 30.78
N GLN A 110 -36.54 0.08 31.31
CA GLN A 110 -36.60 -0.25 32.74
C GLN A 110 -35.90 0.80 33.61
N LEU A 111 -34.76 1.34 33.16
CA LEU A 111 -34.06 2.42 33.86
C LEU A 111 -34.91 3.69 33.96
N LYS A 112 -35.55 4.10 32.85
CA LYS A 112 -36.48 5.25 32.85
C LYS A 112 -37.65 5.04 33.81
N GLU A 113 -38.20 3.83 33.89
CA GLU A 113 -39.26 3.50 34.85
C GLU A 113 -38.76 3.58 36.30
N LEU A 114 -37.55 3.07 36.57
CA LEU A 114 -36.94 3.11 37.90
C LEU A 114 -36.64 4.54 38.34
N GLU A 115 -36.14 5.38 37.44
CA GLU A 115 -35.87 6.79 37.69
C GLU A 115 -37.13 7.55 38.13
N VAL A 116 -38.26 7.32 37.44
CA VAL A 116 -39.56 7.90 37.83
C VAL A 116 -39.99 7.43 39.23
N LYS A 117 -39.82 6.14 39.55
CA LYS A 117 -40.14 5.60 40.88
C LYS A 117 -39.25 6.20 41.97
N MET A 118 -37.96 6.42 41.67
CA MET A 118 -37.02 7.03 42.59
C MET A 118 -37.40 8.49 42.89
N MET A 119 -37.77 9.26 41.87
CA MET A 119 -38.27 10.63 42.05
C MET A 119 -39.56 10.68 42.91
N GLN A 120 -40.48 9.72 42.73
CA GLN A 120 -41.65 9.60 43.60
C GLN A 120 -41.30 9.26 45.05
N HIS A 121 -40.34 8.37 45.26
CA HIS A 121 -39.88 8.01 46.60
C HIS A 121 -39.16 9.19 47.27
N GLU A 122 -38.30 9.91 46.54
CA GLU A 122 -37.62 11.10 47.03
C GLU A 122 -38.62 12.20 47.44
N ALA A 123 -39.64 12.47 46.62
CA ALA A 123 -40.73 13.37 46.97
C ALA A 123 -41.47 12.93 48.24
N SER A 124 -41.75 11.63 48.38
CA SER A 124 -42.40 11.07 49.57
C SER A 124 -41.53 11.17 50.84
N VAL A 125 -40.21 10.99 50.70
CA VAL A 125 -39.24 11.17 51.79
C VAL A 125 -39.14 12.65 52.18
N LYS A 126 -39.18 13.57 51.22
CA LYS A 126 -39.21 15.02 51.47
C LYS A 126 -40.43 15.43 52.27
N SER A 127 -41.62 14.95 51.92
CA SER A 127 -42.84 15.23 52.69
C SER A 127 -42.80 14.64 54.11
N PHE A 128 -42.17 13.48 54.29
CA PHE A 128 -41.94 12.90 55.62
C PHE A 128 -40.89 13.68 56.45
N ARG A 129 -39.89 14.28 55.80
CA ARG A 129 -38.84 15.08 56.45
C ARG A 129 -39.38 16.45 56.88
N GLU A 130 -40.28 17.04 56.10
CA GLU A 130 -41.00 18.28 56.43
C GLU A 130 -41.95 18.10 57.63
N GLN A 131 -42.47 16.89 57.88
CA GLN A 131 -43.22 16.57 59.10
C GLN A 131 -42.35 16.42 60.37
N LYS A 132 -41.02 16.37 60.24
CA LYS A 132 -40.08 16.18 61.38
C LYS A 132 -39.24 17.40 61.73
N GLN A 133 -39.39 18.53 61.04
CA GLN A 133 -38.73 19.79 61.39
C GLN A 133 -39.75 20.82 61.90
N GLU A 134 -40.25 20.57 63.11
CA GLU A 134 -40.66 21.64 64.04
C GLU A 134 -39.64 21.86 65.16
N ASP A 135 -38.48 21.18 65.13
CA ASP A 135 -37.37 21.47 66.04
C ASP A 135 -36.00 21.41 65.35
N ASN A 136 -35.28 22.53 65.51
CA ASN A 136 -33.84 22.76 65.38
C ASN A 136 -33.17 23.03 64.02
N GLN A 137 -32.43 24.15 64.07
CA GLN A 137 -31.54 24.76 63.09
C GLN A 137 -30.30 23.91 62.80
N SER A 138 -29.80 23.96 61.56
CA SER A 138 -28.45 24.47 61.19
C SER A 138 -27.97 23.91 59.85
N SER A 139 -27.09 24.70 59.23
CA SER A 139 -26.36 24.57 57.97
C SER A 139 -25.78 23.18 57.66
N THR A 140 -25.58 22.82 56.38
CA THR A 140 -24.32 23.04 55.62
C THR A 140 -24.47 22.45 54.20
N ASP A 141 -23.62 22.98 53.33
CA ASP A 141 -23.39 22.81 51.88
C ASP A 141 -22.99 21.39 51.41
N GLU A 142 -22.79 21.25 50.09
CA GLU A 142 -22.20 20.14 49.30
C GLU A 142 -23.16 19.01 48.87
N GLY A 143 -23.18 18.55 47.62
CA GLY A 143 -22.49 18.89 46.39
C GLY A 143 -23.10 18.00 45.28
N SER A 144 -23.33 18.56 44.10
CA SER A 144 -24.02 17.88 42.99
C SER A 144 -23.12 16.82 42.34
N PHE A 145 -23.55 15.55 42.36
CA PHE A 145 -22.91 14.48 41.59
C PHE A 145 -23.76 14.21 40.33
N ARG A 146 -23.39 14.86 39.22
CA ARG A 146 -23.85 14.46 37.88
C ARG A 146 -22.82 13.50 37.30
N LEU A 147 -23.18 12.22 37.20
CA LEU A 147 -22.38 11.24 36.48
C LEU A 147 -22.81 11.22 35.01
N PHE A 148 -21.82 11.35 34.14
CA PHE A 148 -21.91 11.55 32.70
C PHE A 148 -22.41 10.30 31.97
N SER A 149 -23.33 10.50 31.02
CA SER A 149 -23.54 9.62 29.87
C SER A 149 -23.01 10.35 28.65
N SER A 150 -21.86 9.93 28.11
CA SER A 150 -21.39 10.29 26.76
C SER A 150 -20.36 9.24 26.32
N GLU A 151 -20.44 8.83 25.06
CA GLU A 151 -19.49 7.92 24.40
C GLU A 151 -18.05 8.47 24.46
N PRO A 152 -17.01 7.62 24.55
CA PRO A 152 -15.66 8.09 24.77
C PRO A 152 -15.10 8.77 23.51
N ASN A 153 -14.77 10.05 23.64
CA ASN A 153 -13.93 10.76 22.66
C ASN A 153 -12.46 10.38 22.89
N ASP A 154 -11.59 10.68 21.91
CA ASP A 154 -10.12 10.46 21.99
C ASP A 154 -9.48 11.00 23.30
N THR A 155 -10.07 12.05 23.88
CA THR A 155 -9.66 12.65 25.15
C THR A 155 -9.89 11.72 26.34
N ASP A 156 -10.96 10.93 26.32
CA ASP A 156 -11.38 10.12 27.46
C ASP A 156 -10.48 8.89 27.66
N ILE A 157 -10.01 8.27 26.57
CA ILE A 157 -9.08 7.12 26.65
C ILE A 157 -7.69 7.57 27.13
N LEU A 158 -7.21 8.71 26.64
CA LEU A 158 -5.92 9.27 27.08
C LEU A 158 -5.95 9.60 28.58
N ASP A 159 -7.05 10.16 29.07
CA ASP A 159 -7.23 10.51 30.49
C ASP A 159 -7.38 9.26 31.37
N VAL A 160 -8.05 8.21 30.87
CA VAL A 160 -8.11 6.90 31.53
C VAL A 160 -6.71 6.28 31.64
N LEU A 161 -5.92 6.29 30.55
CA LEU A 161 -4.56 5.74 30.57
C LEU A 161 -3.64 6.52 31.50
N ARG A 162 -3.75 7.86 31.54
CA ARG A 162 -2.99 8.69 32.51
C ARG A 162 -3.37 8.42 33.96
N SER A 163 -4.60 7.98 34.20
CA SER A 163 -5.09 7.61 35.53
C SER A 163 -4.69 6.19 35.95
N SER A 164 -4.17 5.39 35.01
CA SER A 164 -3.64 4.06 35.31
C SER A 164 -2.34 4.17 36.11
N SER A 165 -2.12 3.25 37.05
CA SER A 165 -0.86 3.15 37.79
C SER A 165 0.31 2.73 36.91
N ASP A 166 0.05 1.90 35.88
CA ASP A 166 1.05 1.45 34.92
C ASP A 166 0.43 1.39 33.51
N PRO A 167 0.38 2.52 32.78
CA PRO A 167 -0.18 2.56 31.44
C PRO A 167 0.62 1.70 30.45
N ALA A 168 1.94 1.53 30.66
CA ALA A 168 2.76 0.72 29.79
C ALA A 168 2.40 -0.76 29.92
N LYS A 169 2.23 -1.27 31.15
CA LYS A 169 1.80 -2.64 31.38
C LYS A 169 0.40 -2.91 30.85
N VAL A 170 -0.55 -2.00 31.06
CA VAL A 170 -1.92 -2.15 30.54
C VAL A 170 -1.93 -2.33 29.02
N ILE A 171 -1.23 -1.45 28.29
CA ILE A 171 -1.16 -1.57 26.83
C ILE A 171 -0.40 -2.83 26.41
N LEU A 172 0.68 -3.19 27.12
CA LEU A 172 1.42 -4.42 26.82
C LEU A 172 0.55 -5.68 26.95
N ASP A 173 -0.29 -5.73 27.99
CA ASP A 173 -1.20 -6.86 28.21
C ASP A 173 -2.27 -6.95 27.12
N ILE A 174 -2.83 -5.81 26.69
CA ILE A 174 -3.74 -5.75 25.54
C ILE A 174 -3.06 -6.23 24.25
N MET A 175 -1.79 -5.86 24.03
CA MET A 175 -1.03 -6.31 22.85
C MET A 175 -0.71 -7.81 22.89
N LYS A 176 -0.62 -8.42 24.08
CA LYS A 176 -0.36 -9.85 24.27
C LYS A 176 -1.63 -10.70 24.15
N ASP A 177 -2.77 -10.16 24.59
CA ASP A 177 -4.07 -10.83 24.56
C ASP A 177 -5.04 -10.04 23.68
N PRO A 178 -4.99 -10.23 22.34
CA PRO A 178 -5.89 -9.54 21.43
C PRO A 178 -7.33 -9.95 21.76
N MET A 179 -8.10 -8.98 22.23
CA MET A 179 -9.49 -9.10 22.69
C MET A 179 -10.28 -10.13 21.85
N ASP A 180 -10.62 -11.26 22.48
CA ASP A 180 -11.47 -12.34 21.96
C ASP A 180 -11.29 -12.69 20.47
N SER A 181 -10.12 -13.18 20.07
CA SER A 181 -10.06 -14.07 18.90
C SER A 181 -10.63 -15.45 19.29
N HIS A 182 -11.95 -15.52 19.42
CA HIS A 182 -12.69 -16.79 19.42
C HIS A 182 -12.60 -17.44 18.03
N ASP A 183 -11.40 -17.83 17.59
CA ASP A 183 -11.21 -18.93 16.65
C ASP A 183 -9.72 -19.21 16.37
N LYS A 184 -9.39 -20.50 16.48
CA LYS A 184 -8.25 -21.23 15.92
C LYS A 184 -6.91 -21.20 16.68
N LYS A 185 -6.70 -22.31 17.41
CA LYS A 185 -5.41 -23.01 17.54
C LYS A 185 -4.93 -23.41 16.13
N GLY A 186 -4.04 -22.63 15.55
CA GLY A 186 -3.32 -22.96 14.32
C GLY A 186 -2.63 -21.73 13.74
N ASP A 187 -1.30 -21.67 13.87
CA ASP A 187 -0.38 -20.58 13.44
C ASP A 187 -0.95 -19.16 13.62
N GLN A 188 -0.93 -18.69 14.87
CA GLN A 188 -1.34 -17.34 15.24
C GLN A 188 -0.33 -16.30 14.73
N ALA A 189 -0.55 -15.81 13.51
CA ALA A 189 -0.12 -14.46 13.18
C ALA A 189 -0.79 -13.48 14.16
N MET A 190 -0.01 -12.60 14.79
CA MET A 190 -0.58 -11.57 15.69
C MET A 190 -1.56 -10.70 14.90
N ALA A 191 -2.82 -10.71 15.33
CA ALA A 191 -3.89 -9.90 14.74
C ALA A 191 -3.78 -8.46 15.28
N ILE A 192 -2.93 -7.66 14.65
CA ILE A 192 -2.82 -6.23 14.89
C ILE A 192 -3.81 -5.49 14.00
N ASP A 193 -4.59 -4.60 14.58
CA ASP A 193 -5.52 -3.70 13.90
C ASP A 193 -5.30 -2.23 14.29
N ASP A 194 -6.11 -1.32 13.72
CA ASP A 194 -6.00 0.12 13.96
C ASP A 194 -6.24 0.53 15.43
N SER A 195 -6.97 -0.27 16.21
CA SER A 195 -7.21 0.01 17.63
C SER A 195 -5.94 -0.15 18.45
N HIS A 196 -5.11 -1.15 18.12
CA HIS A 196 -3.81 -1.37 18.74
C HIS A 196 -2.86 -0.21 18.42
N ILE A 197 -2.84 0.25 17.16
CA ILE A 197 -2.04 1.41 16.74
C ILE A 197 -2.45 2.65 17.54
N PHE A 198 -3.76 2.93 17.62
CA PHE A 198 -4.28 4.07 18.37
C PHE A 198 -3.87 4.05 19.85
N LEU A 199 -3.94 2.89 20.50
CA LEU A 199 -3.53 2.74 21.90
C LEU A 199 -2.03 2.99 22.09
N LEU A 200 -1.19 2.47 21.19
CA LEU A 200 0.25 2.74 21.18
C LEU A 200 0.55 4.22 20.94
N GLU A 201 -0.22 4.91 20.09
CA GLU A 201 -0.09 6.36 19.90
C GLU A 201 -0.41 7.14 21.18
N GLN A 202 -1.46 6.75 21.92
CA GLN A 202 -1.76 7.39 23.20
C GLN A 202 -0.65 7.15 24.22
N LEU A 203 -0.11 5.92 24.29
CA LEU A 203 1.00 5.60 25.18
C LEU A 203 2.27 6.39 24.82
N MET A 204 2.53 6.57 23.53
CA MET A 204 3.63 7.40 23.04
C MET A 204 3.50 8.86 23.48
N LYS A 205 2.28 9.42 23.48
CA LYS A 205 1.99 10.77 24.00
C LYS A 205 2.15 10.88 25.52
N ILE A 206 1.84 9.81 26.26
CA ILE A 206 2.01 9.76 27.72
C ILE A 206 3.50 9.68 28.08
N SER A 207 4.28 8.90 27.31
CA SER A 207 5.71 8.66 27.52
C SER A 207 6.05 8.24 28.97
N PRO A 208 5.46 7.15 29.49
CA PRO A 208 5.68 6.73 30.86
C PRO A 208 7.10 6.18 31.08
N ASP A 209 7.55 6.19 32.33
CA ASP A 209 8.74 5.44 32.71
C ASP A 209 8.45 3.93 32.71
N ILE A 210 9.29 3.19 32.00
CA ILE A 210 9.09 1.75 31.78
C ILE A 210 9.87 0.96 32.83
N GLU A 211 9.14 0.29 33.73
CA GLU A 211 9.69 -0.60 34.75
C GLU A 211 10.46 -1.78 34.12
N SER A 212 11.41 -2.35 34.86
CA SER A 212 12.25 -3.45 34.35
C SER A 212 11.45 -4.67 33.95
N HIS A 213 10.46 -5.07 34.77
CA HIS A 213 9.65 -6.25 34.51
C HIS A 213 8.80 -6.08 33.24
N VAL A 214 8.19 -4.90 33.04
CA VAL A 214 7.43 -4.56 31.81
C VAL A 214 8.34 -4.55 30.58
N ARG A 215 9.59 -4.08 30.74
CA ARG A 215 10.60 -4.08 29.67
C ARG A 215 11.00 -5.50 29.24
N GLU A 216 11.20 -6.41 30.19
CA GLU A 216 11.50 -7.81 29.91
C GLU A 216 10.33 -8.49 29.19
N GLU A 217 9.11 -8.24 29.65
CA GLU A 217 7.90 -8.75 29.03
C GLU A 217 7.64 -8.22 27.62
N SER A 218 7.94 -6.94 27.37
CA SER A 218 7.83 -6.33 26.04
C SER A 218 8.95 -6.80 25.10
N MET A 219 10.13 -7.14 25.63
CA MET A 219 11.18 -7.79 24.84
C MET A 219 10.72 -9.15 24.30
N GLU A 220 10.07 -9.97 25.14
CA GLU A 220 9.53 -11.25 24.70
C GLU A 220 8.51 -11.08 23.57
N LEU A 221 7.58 -10.12 23.72
CA LEU A 221 6.62 -9.77 22.68
C LEU A 221 7.32 -9.32 21.39
N ALA A 222 8.31 -8.43 21.48
CA ALA A 222 9.06 -7.92 20.33
C ALA A 222 9.80 -9.04 19.58
N LEU A 223 10.40 -10.01 20.29
CA LEU A 223 11.04 -11.17 19.68
C LEU A 223 10.03 -12.06 18.95
N ASN A 224 8.84 -12.26 19.53
CA ASN A 224 7.75 -12.99 18.89
C ASN A 224 7.27 -12.28 17.62
N MET A 225 7.06 -10.96 17.69
CA MET A 225 6.72 -10.13 16.51
C MET A 225 7.78 -10.24 15.42
N LYS A 226 9.06 -10.18 15.79
CA LYS A 226 10.17 -10.33 14.84
C LYS A 226 10.20 -11.69 14.15
N ALA A 227 9.88 -12.77 14.87
CA ALA A 227 9.75 -14.10 14.28
C ALA A 227 8.58 -14.16 13.28
N ASN A 228 7.44 -13.56 13.62
CA ASN A 228 6.26 -13.52 12.77
C ASN A 228 6.47 -12.68 11.50
N MET A 229 7.18 -11.56 11.58
CA MET A 229 7.51 -10.73 10.42
C MET A 229 8.36 -11.46 9.36
N ARG A 230 9.18 -12.44 9.76
CA ARG A 230 9.95 -13.28 8.81
C ARG A 230 9.07 -14.19 7.95
N LEU A 231 7.83 -14.44 8.37
CA LEU A 231 6.88 -15.31 7.69
C LEU A 231 5.95 -14.52 6.75
N SER A 232 5.76 -13.21 6.98
CA SER A 232 4.95 -12.32 6.14
C SER A 232 5.37 -10.85 6.28
N THR A 233 6.23 -10.36 5.39
CA THR A 233 6.71 -8.97 5.37
C THR A 233 5.69 -7.96 4.80
N ASP A 234 4.56 -8.44 4.29
CA ASP A 234 3.58 -7.62 3.58
C ASP A 234 2.59 -6.88 4.51
N ASN A 235 2.60 -7.17 5.82
CA ASN A 235 1.68 -6.53 6.77
C ASN A 235 2.31 -5.31 7.45
N SER A 236 2.13 -4.13 6.85
CA SER A 236 2.71 -2.87 7.34
C SER A 236 2.26 -2.49 8.76
N LEU A 237 1.07 -2.90 9.21
CA LEU A 237 0.58 -2.60 10.56
C LEU A 237 1.33 -3.38 11.66
N VAL A 238 1.68 -4.64 11.39
CA VAL A 238 2.49 -5.46 12.32
C VAL A 238 3.89 -4.87 12.43
N VAL A 239 4.49 -4.46 11.30
CA VAL A 239 5.80 -3.81 11.29
C VAL A 239 5.76 -2.48 12.04
N LEU A 240 4.72 -1.67 11.82
CA LEU A 240 4.54 -0.40 12.52
C LEU A 240 4.41 -0.60 14.03
N SER A 241 3.56 -1.53 14.46
CA SER A 241 3.37 -1.86 15.87
C SER A 241 4.66 -2.35 16.53
N PHE A 242 5.43 -3.17 15.83
CA PHE A 242 6.73 -3.63 16.31
C PHE A 242 7.67 -2.43 16.55
N LEU A 243 7.79 -1.51 15.58
CA LEU A 243 8.61 -0.31 15.73
C LEU A 243 8.13 0.61 16.85
N MET A 244 6.81 0.74 17.03
CA MET A 244 6.21 1.47 18.17
C MET A 244 6.60 0.82 19.50
N ILE A 245 6.52 -0.51 19.62
CA ILE A 245 6.95 -1.23 20.82
C ILE A 245 8.44 -1.01 21.10
N LEU A 246 9.30 -1.15 20.08
CA LEU A 246 10.74 -0.90 20.27
C LEU A 246 11.03 0.51 20.80
N SER A 247 10.28 1.50 20.31
CA SER A 247 10.43 2.91 20.68
C SER A 247 9.93 3.16 22.10
N ILE A 248 8.66 2.83 22.37
CA ILE A 248 7.96 3.13 23.62
C ILE A 248 8.61 2.40 24.79
N TYR A 249 8.92 1.11 24.63
CA TYR A 249 9.50 0.29 25.68
C TYR A 249 11.04 0.38 25.73
N LYS A 250 11.64 1.26 24.90
CA LYS A 250 13.07 1.56 24.88
C LYS A 250 13.93 0.30 24.69
N LEU A 251 13.58 -0.49 23.66
CA LEU A 251 14.18 -1.80 23.34
C LEU A 251 15.14 -1.76 22.13
N VAL A 252 15.19 -0.65 21.38
CA VAL A 252 15.95 -0.49 20.13
C VAL A 252 17.37 -1.04 20.22
N SER A 253 18.09 -0.77 21.31
CA SER A 253 19.50 -1.19 21.50
C SER A 253 19.72 -2.71 21.52
N SER A 254 18.66 -3.51 21.61
CA SER A 254 18.71 -4.98 21.59
C SER A 254 18.55 -5.55 20.18
N PHE A 255 18.37 -4.71 19.17
CA PHE A 255 18.14 -5.11 17.78
C PHE A 255 19.22 -4.54 16.87
N ASP A 256 19.44 -5.23 15.75
CA ASP A 256 20.36 -4.75 14.72
C ASP A 256 19.82 -3.47 14.08
N GLU A 257 20.68 -2.45 14.05
CA GLU A 257 20.32 -1.10 13.64
C GLU A 257 19.91 -1.03 12.17
N ASP A 258 20.63 -1.75 11.29
CA ASP A 258 20.36 -1.79 9.86
C ASP A 258 19.09 -2.57 9.55
N GLU A 259 18.80 -3.64 10.30
CA GLU A 259 17.53 -4.35 10.22
C GLU A 259 16.35 -3.44 10.62
N VAL A 260 16.47 -2.69 11.73
CA VAL A 260 15.41 -1.76 12.17
C VAL A 260 15.23 -0.63 11.16
N LEU A 261 16.31 -0.10 10.59
CA LEU A 261 16.24 0.96 9.58
C LEU A 261 15.48 0.51 8.32
N LYS A 262 15.70 -0.72 7.86
CA LYS A 262 14.96 -1.28 6.71
C LYS A 262 13.46 -1.43 6.96
N LEU A 263 13.06 -1.71 8.20
CA LEU A 263 11.62 -1.80 8.54
C LEU A 263 10.91 -0.45 8.37
N PHE A 264 11.62 0.68 8.55
CA PHE A 264 11.06 2.00 8.30
C PHE A 264 10.70 2.24 6.83
N GLU A 265 11.38 1.60 5.88
CA GLU A 265 11.03 1.69 4.46
C GLU A 265 9.63 1.11 4.18
N ILE A 266 9.25 0.05 4.90
CA ILE A 266 7.96 -0.63 4.78
C ILE A 266 6.83 0.26 5.34
N VAL A 267 7.09 0.95 6.45
CA VAL A 267 6.08 1.74 7.17
C VAL A 267 6.12 3.23 6.85
N ALA A 268 6.96 3.68 5.90
CA ALA A 268 7.18 5.09 5.61
C ALA A 268 5.91 5.88 5.24
N HIS A 269 4.87 5.19 4.75
CA HIS A 269 3.57 5.77 4.42
C HIS A 269 2.68 6.06 5.63
N HIS A 270 2.98 5.49 6.79
CA HIS A 270 2.23 5.72 8.03
C HIS A 270 2.72 6.99 8.72
N LYS A 271 1.79 7.86 9.14
CA LYS A 271 2.11 9.15 9.77
C LYS A 271 2.99 9.01 11.04
N PRO A 272 2.76 8.04 11.94
CA PRO A 272 3.59 7.87 13.14
C PRO A 272 5.06 7.58 12.84
N SER A 273 5.37 7.01 11.67
CA SER A 273 6.73 6.59 11.30
C SER A 273 7.75 7.72 11.35
N ILE A 274 7.37 8.95 11.01
CA ILE A 274 8.25 10.12 11.05
C ILE A 274 8.70 10.42 12.48
N GLU A 275 7.77 10.39 13.43
CA GLU A 275 8.04 10.65 14.84
C GLU A 275 8.81 9.50 15.49
N LEU A 276 8.45 8.25 15.17
CA LEU A 276 9.17 7.06 15.62
C LEU A 276 10.62 7.07 15.15
N PHE A 277 10.89 7.46 13.90
CA PHE A 277 12.25 7.57 13.35
C PHE A 277 13.12 8.51 14.18
N ARG A 278 12.53 9.61 14.69
CA ARG A 278 13.21 10.55 15.57
C ARG A 278 13.42 9.95 16.96
N MET A 279 12.37 9.35 17.52
CA MET A 279 12.36 8.79 18.87
C MET A 279 13.34 7.64 19.06
N ILE A 280 13.48 6.79 18.04
CA ILE A 280 14.46 5.69 18.00
C ILE A 280 15.91 6.20 17.92
N GLY A 281 16.12 7.45 17.52
CA GLY A 281 17.44 8.06 17.44
C GLY A 281 18.07 8.00 16.05
N PHE A 282 17.29 7.80 14.99
CA PHE A 282 17.80 7.77 13.61
C PHE A 282 17.81 9.13 12.91
N ALA A 283 17.59 10.22 13.64
CA ALA A 283 17.52 11.56 13.07
C ALA A 283 18.78 11.98 12.30
N ASP A 284 19.94 11.43 12.64
CA ASP A 284 21.23 11.64 11.95
C ASP A 284 21.33 10.89 10.61
N LYS A 285 20.58 9.79 10.44
CA LYS A 285 20.53 8.96 9.22
C LYS A 285 19.48 9.39 8.21
N ILE A 286 18.76 10.47 8.50
CA ILE A 286 17.60 10.91 7.72
C ILE A 286 17.91 11.15 6.23
N SER A 287 19.09 11.71 5.92
CA SER A 287 19.48 11.99 4.54
C SER A 287 19.65 10.72 3.72
N ASP A 288 20.36 9.73 4.26
CA ASP A 288 20.57 8.44 3.58
C ASP A 288 19.25 7.67 3.44
N PHE A 289 18.39 7.74 4.46
CA PHE A 289 17.07 7.12 4.43
C PHE A 289 16.16 7.73 3.36
N VAL A 290 16.13 9.07 3.24
CA VAL A 290 15.36 9.78 2.21
C VAL A 290 15.85 9.40 0.81
N GLU A 291 17.17 9.37 0.59
CA GLU A 291 17.74 8.96 -0.70
C GLU A 291 17.38 7.49 -1.04
N ASN A 292 17.27 6.63 -0.03
CA ASN A 292 16.83 5.25 -0.23
C ASN A 292 15.33 5.16 -0.61
N LEU A 293 14.46 5.94 0.05
CA LEU A 293 13.04 6.05 -0.35
C LEU A 293 12.88 6.54 -1.79
N ILE A 294 13.69 7.54 -2.21
CA ILE A 294 13.67 8.06 -3.58
C ILE A 294 14.10 6.97 -4.58
N LYS A 295 15.17 6.23 -4.29
CA LYS A 295 15.62 5.09 -5.13
C LYS A 295 14.55 4.00 -5.26
N ASN A 296 13.77 3.79 -4.20
CA ASN A 296 12.64 2.85 -4.17
C ASN A 296 11.35 3.44 -4.77
N GLU A 297 11.41 4.63 -5.36
CA GLU A 297 10.28 5.34 -5.97
C GLU A 297 9.14 5.66 -4.98
N GLN A 298 9.43 5.78 -3.69
CA GLN A 298 8.53 6.18 -2.60
C GLN A 298 8.57 7.71 -2.41
N TYR A 299 8.20 8.44 -3.46
CA TYR A 299 8.41 9.89 -3.54
C TYR A 299 7.56 10.69 -2.54
N ILE A 300 6.32 10.26 -2.27
CA ILE A 300 5.43 10.98 -1.35
C ILE A 300 5.97 10.86 0.08
N GLU A 301 6.38 9.66 0.46
CA GLU A 301 6.96 9.33 1.74
C GLU A 301 8.27 10.11 1.94
N ALA A 302 9.17 10.10 0.94
CA ALA A 302 10.40 10.87 0.96
C ALA A 302 10.16 12.36 1.23
N VAL A 303 9.16 12.97 0.55
CA VAL A 303 8.80 14.37 0.80
C VAL A 303 8.27 14.58 2.23
N GLY A 304 7.48 13.65 2.76
CA GLY A 304 7.02 13.70 4.15
C GLY A 304 8.18 13.83 5.14
N PHE A 305 9.22 13.00 4.98
CA PHE A 305 10.43 13.05 5.79
C PHE A 305 11.26 14.32 5.55
N ILE A 306 11.46 14.75 4.30
CA ILE A 306 12.16 16.00 3.95
C ILE A 306 11.53 17.21 4.64
N CYS A 307 10.20 17.30 4.61
CA CYS A 307 9.47 18.40 5.22
C CYS A 307 9.57 18.36 6.75
N ALA A 308 9.38 17.20 7.36
CA ALA A 308 9.34 17.04 8.82
C ALA A 308 10.70 17.24 9.52
N TYR A 309 11.81 16.98 8.82
CA TYR A 309 13.17 17.15 9.33
C TYR A 309 13.86 18.45 8.88
N ASP A 310 13.15 19.32 8.16
CA ASP A 310 13.68 20.58 7.63
C ASP A 310 14.99 20.40 6.84
N LEU A 311 15.03 19.39 5.96
CA LEU A 311 16.21 19.15 5.14
C LEU A 311 16.40 20.30 4.13
N ALA A 312 17.66 20.68 3.88
CA ALA A 312 18.03 21.74 2.92
C ALA A 312 17.47 21.50 1.50
N GLU A 313 17.10 20.25 1.20
CA GLU A 313 16.50 19.77 -0.04
C GLU A 313 15.01 20.04 -0.19
N LYS A 314 14.37 20.85 0.66
CA LYS A 314 12.95 21.24 0.53
C LYS A 314 12.53 21.72 -0.87
N ASN A 315 13.47 22.27 -1.63
CA ASN A 315 13.23 22.71 -3.01
C ASN A 315 13.04 21.54 -4.00
N ARG A 316 13.51 20.32 -3.68
CA ARG A 316 13.30 19.10 -4.47
C ARG A 316 11.90 18.50 -4.31
N ALA A 317 11.13 18.91 -3.30
CA ALA A 317 9.81 18.34 -3.04
C ALA A 317 8.84 18.50 -4.23
N ALA A 318 8.89 19.64 -4.92
CA ALA A 318 8.08 19.87 -6.11
C ALA A 318 8.46 18.92 -7.26
N ASP A 319 9.75 18.65 -7.45
CA ASP A 319 10.26 17.76 -8.48
C ASP A 319 9.88 16.31 -8.19
N LEU A 320 10.04 15.85 -6.93
CA LEU A 320 9.65 14.51 -6.49
C LEU A 320 8.14 14.25 -6.67
N PHE A 321 7.30 15.23 -6.31
CA PHE A 321 5.87 15.12 -6.58
C PHE A 321 5.56 15.06 -8.08
N ARG A 322 6.28 15.83 -8.91
CA ARG A 322 6.11 15.81 -10.37
C ARG A 322 6.50 14.46 -10.97
N GLU A 323 7.57 13.84 -10.48
CA GLU A 323 7.96 12.48 -10.87
C GLU A 323 6.87 11.46 -10.52
N HIS A 324 6.32 11.54 -9.30
CA HIS A 324 5.21 10.68 -8.87
C HIS A 324 3.96 10.84 -9.74
N VAL A 325 3.57 12.09 -10.02
CA VAL A 325 2.43 12.43 -10.90
C VAL A 325 2.64 11.87 -12.30
N ASN A 326 3.84 12.05 -12.87
CA ASN A 326 4.18 11.53 -14.20
C ASN A 326 4.13 10.00 -14.25
N LYS A 327 4.60 9.31 -13.22
CA LYS A 327 4.53 7.84 -13.11
C LYS A 327 3.08 7.36 -13.04
N ALA A 328 2.25 7.99 -12.21
CA ALA A 328 0.83 7.67 -12.10
C ALA A 328 0.11 7.87 -13.45
N LYS A 329 0.43 8.96 -14.15
CA LYS A 329 -0.07 9.26 -15.51
C LYS A 329 0.34 8.19 -16.53
N LEU A 330 1.63 7.86 -16.60
CA LEU A 330 2.15 6.85 -17.55
C LEU A 330 1.51 5.48 -17.31
N THR A 331 1.31 5.11 -16.05
CA THR A 331 0.65 3.84 -15.66
C THR A 331 -0.80 3.79 -16.13
N CYS A 332 -1.54 4.90 -16.03
CA CYS A 332 -2.90 4.97 -16.55
C CYS A 332 -2.94 4.97 -18.08
N GLU A 333 -2.03 5.71 -18.74
CA GLU A 333 -1.98 5.79 -20.20
C GLU A 333 -1.59 4.47 -20.87
N SER A 334 -0.63 3.73 -20.31
CA SER A 334 -0.23 2.40 -20.83
C SER A 334 -1.40 1.42 -20.76
N SER A 335 -2.14 1.41 -19.65
CA SER A 335 -3.34 0.59 -19.49
C SER A 335 -4.46 0.94 -20.50
N CYS A 336 -4.47 2.18 -21.01
CA CYS A 336 -5.45 2.63 -22.00
C CYS A 336 -5.10 2.23 -23.44
N LYS A 337 -3.81 2.00 -23.75
CA LYS A 337 -3.30 1.69 -25.09
C LYS A 337 -3.37 0.20 -25.44
N GLU A 338 -3.32 -0.67 -24.44
CA GLU A 338 -3.47 -2.11 -24.64
C GLU A 338 -4.94 -2.50 -24.97
N PRO A 339 -5.17 -3.66 -25.63
CA PRO A 339 -6.50 -4.25 -25.83
C PRO A 339 -7.07 -4.80 -24.50
N THR A 340 -7.05 -3.98 -23.46
CA THR A 340 -7.50 -4.31 -22.11
C THR A 340 -8.98 -4.00 -21.94
N SER A 341 -9.63 -4.71 -21.03
CA SER A 341 -11.06 -4.57 -20.77
C SER A 341 -11.42 -3.17 -20.27
N LYS A 342 -12.62 -2.68 -20.57
CA LYS A 342 -13.07 -1.35 -20.10
C LYS A 342 -13.01 -1.20 -18.58
N SER A 343 -13.25 -2.27 -17.83
CA SER A 343 -13.16 -2.29 -16.37
C SER A 343 -11.73 -2.03 -15.88
N SER A 344 -10.72 -2.57 -16.58
CA SER A 344 -9.31 -2.30 -16.26
C SER A 344 -8.92 -0.84 -16.49
N LYS A 345 -9.41 -0.20 -17.56
CA LYS A 345 -9.19 1.24 -17.83
C LYS A 345 -9.81 2.13 -16.76
N ILE A 346 -11.03 1.78 -16.31
CA ILE A 346 -11.70 2.48 -15.19
C ILE A 346 -10.91 2.29 -13.89
N ARG A 347 -10.38 1.08 -13.63
CA ARG A 347 -9.55 0.80 -12.45
C ARG A 347 -8.26 1.61 -12.46
N ALA A 348 -7.55 1.67 -13.58
CA ALA A 348 -6.33 2.46 -13.72
C ALA A 348 -6.59 3.96 -13.52
N ALA A 349 -7.68 4.49 -14.10
CA ALA A 349 -8.10 5.88 -13.89
C ALA A 349 -8.45 6.17 -12.42
N LYS A 350 -9.11 5.23 -11.71
CA LYS A 350 -9.35 5.37 -10.26
C LYS A 350 -8.05 5.41 -9.47
N GLN A 351 -7.10 4.54 -9.82
CA GLN A 351 -5.81 4.47 -9.15
C GLN A 351 -4.97 5.73 -9.36
N GLU A 352 -4.96 6.28 -10.58
CA GLU A 352 -4.33 7.59 -10.87
C GLU A 352 -4.97 8.68 -10.00
N ILE A 353 -6.30 8.79 -9.97
CA ILE A 353 -7.00 9.79 -9.15
C ILE A 353 -6.65 9.64 -7.66
N THR A 354 -6.66 8.42 -7.11
CA THR A 354 -6.29 8.18 -5.72
C THR A 354 -4.86 8.66 -5.45
N SER A 355 -3.91 8.28 -6.30
CA SER A 355 -2.51 8.69 -6.21
C SER A 355 -2.34 10.20 -6.24
N LEU A 356 -3.01 10.88 -7.17
CA LEU A 356 -2.98 12.35 -7.30
C LEU A 356 -3.58 13.05 -6.08
N LYS A 357 -4.66 12.49 -5.50
CA LYS A 357 -5.25 13.01 -4.26
C LYS A 357 -4.31 12.87 -3.07
N THR A 358 -3.56 11.77 -2.97
CA THR A 358 -2.55 11.59 -1.92
C THR A 358 -1.45 12.66 -2.02
N VAL A 359 -1.00 13.00 -3.24
CA VAL A 359 -0.05 14.10 -3.44
C VAL A 359 -0.63 15.43 -2.98
N LEU A 360 -1.87 15.76 -3.36
CA LEU A 360 -2.54 16.98 -2.91
C LEU A 360 -2.67 17.06 -1.38
N GLN A 361 -3.01 15.94 -0.74
CA GLN A 361 -3.09 15.85 0.71
C GLN A 361 -1.72 16.15 1.33
N CYS A 362 -0.65 15.50 0.84
CA CYS A 362 0.70 15.72 1.33
C CYS A 362 1.18 17.18 1.15
N ILE A 363 0.88 17.80 0.00
CA ILE A 363 1.17 19.22 -0.26
C ILE A 363 0.46 20.11 0.77
N SER A 364 -0.82 19.84 1.04
CA SER A 364 -1.61 20.64 1.99
C SER A 364 -1.10 20.56 3.43
N GLU A 365 -0.58 19.39 3.83
CA GLU A 365 -0.05 19.14 5.17
C GLU A 365 1.38 19.70 5.34
N ASN A 366 2.21 19.62 4.30
CA ASN A 366 3.66 19.74 4.47
C ASN A 366 4.35 20.81 3.60
N ASN A 367 3.72 21.35 2.55
CA ASN A 367 4.42 22.24 1.61
C ASN A 367 3.52 23.28 0.91
N LYS A 368 3.46 24.49 1.47
CA LYS A 368 2.67 25.61 0.91
C LYS A 368 3.21 26.20 -0.41
N LYS A 369 4.39 25.80 -0.88
CA LYS A 369 5.06 26.42 -2.03
C LYS A 369 4.73 25.79 -3.40
N CYS A 370 3.81 24.84 -3.47
CA CYS A 370 3.50 24.07 -4.68
C CYS A 370 2.20 24.51 -5.40
N GLU A 371 1.83 25.80 -5.39
CA GLU A 371 0.54 26.25 -5.95
C GLU A 371 0.35 25.91 -7.43
N GLU A 372 1.41 26.02 -8.24
CA GLU A 372 1.35 25.70 -9.67
C GLU A 372 1.12 24.20 -9.89
N LEU A 373 1.84 23.35 -9.15
CA LEU A 373 1.68 21.90 -9.21
C LEU A 373 0.30 21.44 -8.70
N VAL A 374 -0.24 22.11 -7.68
CA VAL A 374 -1.61 21.84 -7.19
C VAL A 374 -2.63 22.05 -8.31
N LYS A 375 -2.52 23.16 -9.06
CA LYS A 375 -3.42 23.42 -10.21
C LYS A 375 -3.26 22.36 -11.29
N GLU A 376 -2.03 22.02 -11.65
CA GLU A 376 -1.74 20.97 -12.64
C GLU A 376 -2.36 19.61 -12.25
N ILE A 377 -2.21 19.22 -10.98
CA ILE A 377 -2.79 17.97 -10.46
C ILE A 377 -4.34 18.03 -10.47
N GLN A 378 -4.93 19.16 -10.07
CA GLN A 378 -6.39 19.35 -10.09
C GLN A 378 -6.95 19.25 -11.51
N ASP A 379 -6.31 19.92 -12.47
CA ASP A 379 -6.69 19.86 -13.89
C ASP A 379 -6.58 18.43 -14.43
N ARG A 380 -5.54 17.70 -14.04
CA ARG A 380 -5.37 16.29 -14.43
C ARG A 380 -6.46 15.39 -13.85
N ILE A 381 -6.82 15.57 -12.57
CA ILE A 381 -7.93 14.81 -11.95
C ILE A 381 -9.22 15.01 -12.75
N LEU A 382 -9.53 16.27 -13.12
CA LEU A 382 -10.72 16.58 -13.93
C LEU A 382 -10.69 15.91 -15.30
N GLU A 383 -9.53 15.88 -15.95
CA GLU A 383 -9.32 15.20 -17.23
C GLU A 383 -9.59 13.68 -17.12
N VAL A 384 -8.99 13.02 -16.13
CA VAL A 384 -9.14 11.58 -15.89
C VAL A 384 -10.58 11.21 -15.54
N GLU A 385 -11.26 12.05 -14.75
CA GLU A 385 -12.69 11.88 -14.47
C GLU A 385 -13.57 12.00 -15.72
N LYS A 386 -13.25 12.94 -16.62
CA LYS A 386 -13.93 13.10 -17.90
C LYS A 386 -13.74 11.87 -18.78
N LEU A 387 -12.52 11.33 -18.88
CA LEU A 387 -12.24 10.08 -19.60
C LEU A 387 -13.04 8.91 -19.02
N LYS A 388 -13.11 8.78 -17.69
CA LYS A 388 -13.92 7.75 -17.01
C LYS A 388 -15.39 7.85 -17.40
N ARG A 389 -15.97 9.06 -17.38
CA ARG A 389 -17.37 9.31 -17.80
C ARG A 389 -17.60 8.92 -19.26
N MET A 390 -16.66 9.26 -20.16
CA MET A 390 -16.77 8.91 -21.58
C MET A 390 -16.77 7.40 -21.81
N ILE A 391 -15.92 6.64 -21.12
CA ILE A 391 -15.86 5.16 -21.22
C ILE A 391 -17.18 4.52 -20.76
N ILE A 392 -17.77 5.03 -19.67
CA ILE A 392 -19.05 4.55 -19.14
C ILE A 392 -20.18 4.87 -20.13
N MET A 393 -20.27 6.12 -20.58
CA MET A 393 -21.30 6.58 -21.54
C MET A 393 -21.26 5.79 -22.86
N ALA A 394 -20.07 5.53 -23.41
CA ALA A 394 -19.91 4.72 -24.61
C ALA A 394 -20.40 3.27 -24.40
N SER A 395 -20.32 2.76 -23.18
CA SER A 395 -20.82 1.41 -22.85
C SER A 395 -22.34 1.37 -22.73
N ILE A 396 -22.94 2.38 -22.09
CA ILE A 396 -24.39 2.52 -22.01
C ILE A 396 -24.98 2.66 -23.41
N LYS A 397 -24.42 3.53 -24.26
CA LYS A 397 -24.88 3.73 -25.64
C LYS A 397 -24.81 2.46 -26.47
N LYS A 398 -23.72 1.69 -26.37
CA LYS A 398 -23.59 0.40 -27.06
C LYS A 398 -24.67 -0.59 -26.59
N ASN A 399 -24.90 -0.72 -25.29
CA ASN A 399 -25.90 -1.65 -24.76
C ASN A 399 -27.34 -1.28 -25.15
N LEU A 400 -27.66 0.02 -25.19
CA LEU A 400 -28.97 0.50 -25.66
C LEU A 400 -29.19 0.23 -27.14
N GLN A 401 -28.14 0.21 -27.95
CA GLN A 401 -28.20 -0.09 -29.38
C GLN A 401 -28.41 -1.58 -29.70
N TYR A 402 -28.26 -2.47 -28.70
CA TYR A 402 -28.64 -3.89 -28.81
C TYR A 402 -30.07 -4.17 -28.32
N LEU A 403 -30.71 -3.20 -27.67
CA LEU A 403 -32.07 -3.29 -27.13
C LEU A 403 -33.13 -2.67 -28.07
N LEU A 404 -32.68 -1.91 -29.06
CA LEU A 404 -33.47 -1.37 -30.17
C LEU A 404 -33.14 -2.17 -31.44
#